data_AF-A0A7S1XYU2-F1
#
_entry.id   AF-A0A7S1XYU2-F1
#
_cell.length_a   1.000
_cell.length_b   1.000
_cell.length_c   1.000
_cell.angle_alpha   90.00
_cell.angle_beta   90.00
_cell.angle_gamma   90.00
#
_symmetry.space_group_name_H-M   'P 1'
#
loop_
_entity.id
_entity.type
_entity.pdbx_description
1 polymer ?
#
loop_
_entity_poly.entity_id
_entity_poly.type
_entity_poly.pdbx_seq_one_letter_code
_entity_poly.pdbx_strand_id
1 'polypeptide(L)'
;MPLHFDTARQEANFHAVAAGVLGSGSVGLRWFGADRRLYRATGNDVADTVMFGLIGMHLSRVEVDAEKLEEIKPFDLATYLNVPIQVSVPISSEMDGIYVERPGPLAPLVEDMAALLNHTGRAASAQGYGDVA
;
A
#
# COMPACT_ATOMS: atom_id res chain seq x y z
N MET A 1 -11.54 1.46 15.61
CA MET A 1 -12.18 2.72 15.15
C MET A 1 -13.41 2.33 14.36
N PRO A 2 -14.63 2.84 14.63
CA PRO A 2 -15.81 2.45 13.86
C PRO A 2 -15.77 3.14 12.50
N LEU A 3 -15.50 2.37 11.43
CA LEU A 3 -15.65 2.81 10.04
C LEU A 3 -17.07 2.50 9.58
N HIS A 4 -17.66 3.39 8.79
CA HIS A 4 -18.95 3.13 8.16
C HIS A 4 -18.71 2.49 6.79
N PHE A 5 -19.33 1.33 6.55
CA PHE A 5 -19.31 0.63 5.27
C PHE A 5 -20.70 0.66 4.65
N ASP A 6 -20.77 0.90 3.34
CA ASP A 6 -22.04 0.96 2.61
C ASP A 6 -22.64 -0.44 2.41
N THR A 7 -21.78 -1.47 2.37
CA THR A 7 -22.19 -2.87 2.20
C THR A 7 -21.36 -3.82 3.05
N ALA A 8 -21.95 -4.97 3.43
CA ALA A 8 -21.23 -6.05 4.11
C ALA A 8 -20.08 -6.62 3.26
N ARG A 9 -20.20 -6.56 1.93
CA ARG A 9 -19.15 -6.94 0.98
C ARG A 9 -17.91 -6.06 1.14
N GLN A 10 -18.11 -4.74 1.18
CA GLN A 10 -17.04 -3.77 1.37
C GLN A 10 -16.34 -3.97 2.72
N GLU A 11 -17.11 -4.20 3.77
CA GLU A 11 -16.58 -4.49 5.11
C GLU A 11 -15.76 -5.79 5.13
N ALA A 12 -16.29 -6.87 4.53
CA ALA A 12 -15.60 -8.15 4.47
C ALA A 12 -14.27 -8.05 3.70
N ASN A 13 -14.28 -7.43 2.51
CA ASN A 13 -13.08 -7.22 1.71
C ASN A 13 -12.04 -6.36 2.43
N PHE A 14 -12.46 -5.28 3.08
CA PHE A 14 -11.57 -4.44 3.89
C PHE A 14 -10.87 -5.26 4.98
N HIS A 15 -11.65 -6.05 5.72
CA HIS A 15 -11.10 -6.87 6.80
C HIS A 15 -10.25 -8.04 6.30
N ALA A 16 -10.58 -8.64 5.16
CA ALA A 16 -9.79 -9.70 4.55
C ALA A 16 -8.42 -9.19 4.10
N VAL A 17 -8.36 -8.02 3.46
CA VAL A 17 -7.08 -7.39 3.09
C VAL A 17 -6.31 -6.94 4.32
N ALA A 18 -6.96 -6.30 5.28
CA ALA A 18 -6.32 -5.90 6.54
C ALA A 18 -5.74 -7.12 7.27
N ALA A 19 -6.47 -8.24 7.34
CA ALA A 19 -6.00 -9.47 7.96
C ALA A 19 -4.92 -10.17 7.12
N GLY A 20 -5.02 -10.15 5.79
CA GLY A 20 -4.02 -10.72 4.89
C GLY A 20 -2.70 -9.97 4.92
N VAL A 21 -2.75 -8.65 5.13
CA VAL A 21 -1.57 -7.79 5.26
C VAL A 21 -1.00 -7.80 6.68
N LEU A 22 -1.84 -7.66 7.70
CA LEU A 22 -1.40 -7.48 9.10
C LEU A 22 -1.32 -8.80 9.88
N GLY A 23 -1.92 -9.87 9.37
CA GLY A 23 -2.02 -11.16 10.04
C GLY A 23 -0.74 -11.99 10.00
N SER A 24 -0.57 -12.84 11.01
CA SER A 24 0.63 -13.63 11.32
C SER A 24 0.97 -14.76 10.33
N GLY A 25 0.31 -14.85 9.17
CA GLY A 25 0.43 -15.98 8.22
C GLY A 25 1.03 -15.63 6.86
N SER A 26 0.97 -14.36 6.43
CA SER A 26 1.63 -13.92 5.20
C SER A 26 3.08 -13.52 5.53
N VAL A 27 4.02 -14.28 4.97
CA VAL A 27 5.46 -14.06 5.09
C VAL A 27 5.89 -12.74 4.41
N GLY A 28 4.97 -11.85 4.00
CA GLY A 28 5.29 -10.60 3.29
C GLY A 28 5.60 -9.43 4.23
N LEU A 29 4.66 -9.05 5.11
CA LEU A 29 4.78 -7.79 5.87
C LEU A 29 5.51 -7.89 7.21
N ARG A 30 5.75 -9.11 7.72
CA ARG A 30 6.70 -9.30 8.82
C ARG A 30 8.14 -8.96 8.42
N TRP A 31 8.47 -8.97 7.12
CA TRP A 31 9.75 -8.50 6.59
C TRP A 31 9.83 -6.97 6.51
N PHE A 32 8.69 -6.30 6.28
CA PHE A 32 8.63 -4.83 6.26
C PHE A 32 8.53 -4.22 7.66
N GLY A 33 7.92 -4.91 8.63
CA GLY A 33 7.78 -4.42 10.02
C GLY A 33 9.09 -4.14 10.75
N ALA A 34 10.23 -4.56 10.19
CA ALA A 34 11.57 -4.24 10.69
C ALA A 34 12.27 -3.11 9.91
N ASP A 35 11.65 -2.56 8.85
CA ASP A 35 12.28 -1.54 8.03
C ASP A 35 12.26 -0.19 8.75
N ARG A 36 13.36 0.08 9.45
CA ARG A 36 13.62 1.36 10.11
C ARG A 36 13.54 2.55 9.16
N ARG A 37 13.62 2.35 7.83
CA ARG A 37 13.49 3.43 6.84
C ARG A 37 12.08 4.02 6.85
N LEU A 38 11.04 3.19 6.97
CA LEU A 38 9.66 3.67 7.01
C LEU A 38 9.43 4.53 8.25
N TYR A 39 9.72 3.99 9.43
CA TYR A 39 9.59 4.73 10.69
C TYR A 39 10.40 6.03 10.70
N ARG A 40 11.63 6.02 10.16
CA ARG A 40 12.45 7.24 10.05
C ARG A 40 11.87 8.29 9.11
N ALA A 41 11.17 7.89 8.08
CA ALA A 41 10.65 8.78 7.05
C ALA A 41 9.23 9.28 7.36
N THR A 42 8.39 8.46 7.97
CA THR A 42 6.97 8.76 8.20
C THR A 42 6.60 8.89 9.68
N GLY A 43 7.44 8.40 10.59
CA GLY A 43 7.14 8.30 12.03
C GLY A 43 6.18 7.16 12.39
N ASN A 44 5.71 6.39 11.40
CA ASN A 44 4.73 5.32 11.57
C ASN A 44 5.40 3.96 11.36
N ASP A 45 4.89 2.93 12.03
CA ASP A 45 5.25 1.57 11.70
C ASP A 45 4.48 1.09 10.45
N VAL A 46 4.78 -0.13 9.99
CA VAL A 46 4.14 -0.71 8.82
C VAL A 46 2.65 -0.97 9.05
N ALA A 47 2.28 -1.40 10.25
CA ALA A 47 0.89 -1.74 10.55
C ALA A 47 0.02 -0.48 10.51
N ASP A 48 0.48 0.60 11.13
CA ASP A 48 -0.15 1.90 11.10
C ASP A 48 -0.19 2.45 9.68
N THR A 49 0.92 2.40 8.95
CA THR A 49 0.99 2.89 7.56
C THR A 49 -0.01 2.17 6.65
N VAL A 50 -0.11 0.84 6.76
CA VAL A 50 -1.09 0.08 5.98
C VAL A 50 -2.52 0.38 6.44
N MET A 51 -2.78 0.42 7.74
CA MET A 51 -4.12 0.74 8.23
C MET A 51 -4.56 2.13 7.77
N PHE A 52 -3.68 3.13 7.82
CA PHE A 52 -3.97 4.45 7.27
C PHE A 52 -4.21 4.39 5.76
N GLY A 53 -3.44 3.60 5.01
CA GLY A 53 -3.68 3.38 3.59
C GLY A 53 -5.03 2.77 3.28
N LEU A 54 -5.40 1.69 3.97
CA LEU A 54 -6.69 1.03 3.78
C LEU A 54 -7.85 1.95 4.15
N ILE A 55 -7.72 2.70 5.25
CA ILE A 55 -8.69 3.73 5.62
C ILE A 55 -8.75 4.81 4.55
N GLY A 56 -7.62 5.27 4.02
CA GLY A 56 -7.54 6.26 2.95
C GLY A 56 -8.23 5.79 1.67
N MET A 57 -8.04 4.54 1.28
CA MET A 57 -8.73 3.90 0.15
C MET A 57 -10.24 3.86 0.39
N HIS A 58 -10.66 3.43 1.59
CA HIS A 58 -12.07 3.39 1.98
C HIS A 58 -12.73 4.77 1.93
N LEU A 59 -12.09 5.79 2.52
CA LEU A 59 -12.57 7.18 2.51
C LEU A 59 -12.61 7.77 1.09
N SER A 60 -11.70 7.34 0.22
CA SER A 60 -11.65 7.72 -1.20
C SER A 60 -12.66 6.95 -2.06
N ARG A 61 -13.48 6.07 -1.46
CA ARG A 61 -14.45 5.20 -2.15
C ARG A 61 -13.80 4.30 -3.21
N VAL A 62 -12.58 3.88 -2.95
CA VAL A 62 -11.89 2.88 -3.77
C VAL A 62 -12.36 1.51 -3.30
N GLU A 63 -13.05 0.77 -4.17
CA GLU A 63 -13.44 -0.62 -3.86
C GLU A 63 -12.18 -1.47 -3.72
N VAL A 64 -12.07 -2.23 -2.63
CA VAL A 64 -10.93 -3.11 -2.36
C VAL A 64 -11.29 -4.54 -2.76
N ASP A 65 -11.59 -4.75 -4.04
CA ASP A 65 -12.00 -6.04 -4.59
C ASP A 65 -10.88 -6.70 -5.41
N ALA A 66 -11.14 -7.89 -5.98
CA ALA A 66 -10.12 -8.64 -6.70
C ALA A 66 -9.58 -7.88 -7.93
N GLU A 67 -10.48 -7.23 -8.68
CA GLU A 67 -10.15 -6.43 -9.87
C GLU A 67 -9.25 -5.25 -9.50
N LYS A 68 -9.64 -4.48 -8.48
CA LYS A 68 -8.86 -3.31 -8.06
C LYS A 68 -7.50 -3.70 -7.51
N LEU A 69 -7.44 -4.80 -6.77
CA LEU A 69 -6.19 -5.28 -6.21
C LEU A 69 -5.23 -5.82 -7.26
N GLU A 70 -5.72 -6.37 -8.38
CA GLU A 70 -4.89 -6.90 -9.48
C GLU A 70 -4.12 -5.82 -10.26
N GLU A 71 -4.64 -4.59 -10.26
CA GLU A 71 -4.12 -3.46 -11.04
C GLU A 71 -3.54 -2.33 -10.19
N ILE A 72 -3.28 -2.55 -8.89
CA ILE A 72 -2.80 -1.49 -8.02
C ILE A 72 -1.37 -1.08 -8.42
N LYS A 73 -1.21 0.21 -8.76
CA LYS A 73 0.10 0.77 -9.12
C LYS A 73 0.84 1.22 -7.87
N PRO A 74 2.17 1.06 -7.81
CA PRO A 74 2.96 1.55 -6.67
C PRO A 74 2.75 3.04 -6.37
N PHE A 75 2.58 3.87 -7.39
CA PHE A 75 2.34 5.30 -7.22
C PHE A 75 1.00 5.62 -6.54
N ASP A 76 -0.07 4.93 -6.94
CA ASP A 76 -1.39 5.09 -6.33
C ASP A 76 -1.36 4.58 -4.89
N LEU A 77 -0.71 3.43 -4.66
CA LEU A 77 -0.53 2.86 -3.33
C LEU A 77 0.28 3.78 -2.41
N ALA A 78 1.36 4.39 -2.90
CA ALA A 78 2.15 5.36 -2.15
C ALA A 78 1.30 6.56 -1.69
N THR A 79 0.39 7.01 -2.56
CA THR A 79 -0.54 8.11 -2.25
C THR A 79 -1.50 7.71 -1.13
N TYR A 80 -2.10 6.52 -1.19
CA TYR A 80 -2.99 6.05 -0.14
C TYR A 80 -2.25 5.85 1.19
N LEU A 81 -1.06 5.25 1.16
CA LEU A 81 -0.23 5.01 2.35
C LEU A 81 0.41 6.29 2.90
N ASN A 82 0.32 7.41 2.18
CA ASN A 82 1.01 8.66 2.49
C ASN A 82 2.53 8.44 2.66
N VAL A 83 3.14 7.70 1.72
CA VAL A 83 4.56 7.33 1.73
C VAL A 83 5.30 8.06 0.60
N PRO A 84 6.37 8.82 0.89
CA PRO A 84 7.15 9.49 -0.14
C PRO A 84 8.03 8.47 -0.89
N ILE A 85 7.64 8.14 -2.12
CA ILE A 85 8.40 7.24 -3.01
C ILE A 85 9.33 7.97 -3.98
N GLN A 86 9.30 9.30 -4.02
CA GLN A 86 10.20 10.13 -4.82
C GLN A 86 10.89 11.16 -3.94
N VAL A 87 12.13 11.49 -4.29
CA VAL A 87 12.90 12.57 -3.67
C VAL A 87 13.43 13.51 -4.75
N SER A 88 13.33 14.81 -4.49
CA SER A 88 13.88 15.85 -5.34
C SER A 88 15.36 15.99 -5.04
N VAL A 89 16.22 15.68 -6.01
CA VAL A 89 17.69 15.79 -5.87
C VAL A 89 18.25 16.73 -6.94
N PRO A 90 19.28 17.53 -6.63
CA PRO A 90 19.91 18.38 -7.63
C PRO A 90 20.47 17.53 -8.77
N ILE A 91 20.30 18.00 -10.01
CA ILE A 91 20.72 17.26 -11.21
C ILE A 91 22.24 17.08 -11.27
N SER A 92 22.99 18.05 -10.73
CA SER A 92 24.42 17.97 -10.50
C SER A 92 24.79 18.75 -9.24
N SER A 93 25.93 18.42 -8.64
CA SER A 93 26.49 19.15 -7.49
C SER A 93 26.99 20.57 -7.85
N GLU A 94 27.01 20.93 -9.13
CA GLU A 94 27.57 22.17 -9.64
C GLU A 94 26.51 23.14 -10.19
N MET A 95 25.25 22.68 -10.36
CA MET A 95 24.15 23.48 -10.88
C MET A 95 23.02 23.59 -9.84
N ASP A 96 23.09 24.66 -9.03
CA ASP A 96 22.01 25.01 -8.10
C ASP A 96 20.75 25.45 -8.87
N GLY A 97 19.60 24.90 -8.49
CA GLY A 97 18.28 25.32 -9.00
C GLY A 97 17.61 24.37 -9.99
N ILE A 98 18.30 23.33 -10.47
CA ILE A 98 17.69 22.27 -11.31
C ILE A 98 17.64 20.99 -10.49
N TYR A 99 16.42 20.53 -10.23
CA TYR A 99 16.16 19.31 -9.48
C TYR A 99 15.50 18.25 -10.37
N VAL A 100 15.84 17.00 -10.12
CA VAL A 100 15.22 15.83 -10.74
C VAL A 100 14.61 14.94 -9.66
N GLU A 101 13.44 14.40 -9.95
CA GLU A 101 12.83 13.39 -9.10
C GLU A 101 13.53 12.05 -9.32
N ARG A 102 13.98 11.45 -8.23
CA ARG A 102 14.49 10.07 -8.23
C ARG A 102 13.69 9.20 -7.27
N PRO A 103 13.63 7.87 -7.51
CA PRO A 103 13.05 6.94 -6.55
C PRO A 103 13.68 7.13 -5.17
N GLY A 104 12.81 7.35 -4.17
CA GLY A 104 13.17 7.48 -2.78
C GLY A 104 13.49 6.13 -2.13
N PRO A 105 14.05 6.14 -0.91
CA PRO A 105 14.45 4.91 -0.22
C PRO A 105 13.29 3.96 0.12
N LEU A 106 12.04 4.44 0.05
CA LEU A 106 10.82 3.68 0.30
C LEU A 106 10.15 3.17 -0.98
N ALA A 107 10.63 3.56 -2.17
CA ALA A 107 10.05 3.08 -3.43
C ALA A 107 10.02 1.53 -3.51
N PRO A 108 11.08 0.79 -3.14
CA PRO A 108 11.05 -0.68 -3.19
C PRO A 108 10.01 -1.29 -2.24
N LEU A 109 9.84 -0.70 -1.05
CA LEU A 109 8.83 -1.14 -0.09
C LEU A 109 7.42 -1.04 -0.68
N VAL A 110 7.11 0.08 -1.32
CA VAL A 110 5.78 0.27 -1.93
C VAL A 110 5.60 -0.61 -3.16
N GLU A 111 6.64 -0.84 -3.95
CA GLU A 111 6.63 -1.79 -5.07
C GLU A 111 6.31 -3.21 -4.60
N ASP A 112 6.96 -3.68 -3.54
CA ASP A 112 6.71 -5.01 -2.99
C ASP A 112 5.30 -5.14 -2.40
N MET A 113 4.81 -4.09 -1.72
CA MET A 113 3.44 -4.07 -1.20
C MET A 113 2.42 -4.11 -2.33
N ALA A 114 2.62 -3.34 -3.40
CA ALA A 114 1.77 -3.39 -4.58
C ALA A 114 1.81 -4.77 -5.24
N ALA A 115 3.00 -5.39 -5.35
CA ALA A 115 3.15 -6.73 -5.90
C ALA A 115 2.39 -7.79 -5.08
N LEU A 116 2.41 -7.69 -3.76
CA LEU A 116 1.65 -8.58 -2.86
C LEU A 116 0.14 -8.42 -3.07
N LEU A 117 -0.36 -7.17 -3.08
CA LEU A 117 -1.78 -6.89 -3.32
C LEU A 117 -2.23 -7.40 -4.71
N ASN A 118 -1.43 -7.13 -5.74
CA ASN A 118 -1.63 -7.63 -7.09
C ASN A 118 -1.65 -9.16 -7.16
N HIS A 119 -0.80 -9.83 -6.38
CA HIS A 119 -0.82 -11.29 -6.29
C HIS A 119 -2.11 -11.81 -5.65
N THR A 120 -2.59 -11.16 -4.58
CA THR A 120 -3.86 -11.50 -3.92
C THR A 120 -5.05 -11.32 -4.86
N GLY A 121 -5.13 -10.18 -5.57
CA GLY A 121 -6.18 -9.93 -6.56
C GLY A 121 -6.19 -11.01 -7.65
N ARG A 122 -5.03 -11.30 -8.27
CA ARG A 122 -4.90 -12.39 -9.26
C ARG A 122 -5.29 -13.75 -8.72
N ALA A 123 -4.93 -14.07 -7.48
CA ALA A 123 -5.26 -15.36 -6.87
C ALA A 123 -6.77 -15.52 -6.64
N ALA A 124 -7.47 -14.44 -6.29
CA ALA A 124 -8.93 -14.41 -6.17
C ALA A 124 -9.60 -14.50 -7.55
N SER A 125 -9.17 -13.68 -8.51
CA SER A 125 -9.66 -13.70 -9.90
C SER A 125 -9.51 -15.07 -10.55
N ALA A 126 -8.36 -15.74 -10.36
CA ALA A 126 -8.09 -17.07 -10.91
C ALA A 126 -9.03 -18.17 -10.37
N GLN A 127 -9.62 -17.95 -9.20
CA GLN A 127 -10.61 -18.86 -8.59
C GLN A 127 -12.05 -18.47 -8.94
N GLY A 128 -12.25 -17.41 -9.73
CA GLY A 128 -13.57 -16.88 -10.09
C GLY A 128 -14.21 -16.03 -9.00
N TYR A 129 -13.44 -15.58 -8.00
CA TYR A 129 -13.92 -14.68 -6.96
C TYR A 129 -13.76 -13.23 -7.41
N GLY A 130 -14.85 -12.45 -7.36
CA GLY A 130 -14.80 -11.00 -7.50
C GLY A 130 -14.41 -10.28 -6.20
N ASP A 131 -14.60 -10.96 -5.07
CA ASP A 131 -14.25 -10.49 -3.73
C ASP A 131 -12.96 -11.16 -3.24
N VAL A 132 -12.32 -10.56 -2.24
CA VAL A 132 -11.06 -11.04 -1.64
C VAL A 132 -11.23 -11.60 -0.22
N ALA A 133 -12.48 -11.65 0.26
CA ALA A 133 -12.90 -12.24 1.52
C ALA A 133 -13.51 -13.64 1.35
#